data_AF-A0A7L3NKG4-F1
#
_entry.id   AF-A0A7L3NKG4-F1
#
_cell.length_a   1.000
_cell.length_b   1.000
_cell.length_c   1.000
_cell.angle_alpha   90.00
_cell.angle_beta   90.00
_cell.angle_gamma   90.00
#
_symmetry.space_group_name_H-M   'P 1'
#
loop_
_entity.id
_entity.type
_entity.pdbx_description
1 polymer ?
#
loop_
_entity_poly.entity_id
_entity_poly.type
_entity_poly.pdbx_seq_one_letter_code
_entity_poly.pdbx_strand_id
1 'polypeptide(L)'
;PGASLLRQALSEEFRAWLSAVTQIQLEPTIDISCSKYEYTDVLLCHDDELEGRRVAFILYLVPPWEKSDGGTLDLYSTDEHSQPQQVVKSLVPSWNTLVFFEVSPVSFHQARSFLSEEKSRLSVSGWFHGPPIARPAPQGEAALPRAPHIPHDQEILYEWVNLLYLDMDSQAQIQEEFEERSEILLKDFLKKEKYQLLCEALENKDIKWSSRGPANKRFYETAEEESLPHVLKQFLQFLRSEALFLLLSNFTGLKLHFLAPSDEDEDAGEGRGAEAAGQEEAEHDAASSPQQAEQQPDSVPEAQDSKAQNGAPVCAGELRHWTHGHYTLVHDTQATEFALDLLFFCGCEDWDPEYGGFTSYIAKGEDEEV
;
A
#
# COMPACT_ATOMS: atom_id res chain seq x y z
N PRO A 1 24.87 19.27 27.75
CA PRO A 1 25.86 18.50 28.56
C PRO A 1 25.53 17.01 28.67
N GLY A 2 24.35 16.64 29.20
CA GLY A 2 23.96 15.23 29.40
C GLY A 2 23.94 14.39 28.13
N ALA A 3 23.30 14.87 27.06
CA ALA A 3 23.26 14.16 25.77
C ALA A 3 24.67 13.90 25.17
N SER A 4 25.60 14.85 25.33
CA SER A 4 26.98 14.70 24.88
C SER A 4 27.72 13.61 25.66
N LEU A 5 27.51 13.54 26.97
CA LEU A 5 28.10 12.51 27.82
C LEU A 5 27.53 11.13 27.50
N LEU A 6 26.22 11.03 27.26
CA LEU A 6 25.58 9.78 26.83
C LEU A 6 26.14 9.29 25.49
N ARG A 7 26.25 10.19 24.50
CA ARG A 7 26.84 9.87 23.20
C ARG A 7 28.28 9.35 23.36
N GLN A 8 29.10 10.04 24.15
CA GLN A 8 30.47 9.63 24.42
C GLN A 8 30.53 8.24 25.05
N ALA A 9 29.76 8.02 26.13
CA ALA A 9 29.71 6.74 26.83
C ALA A 9 29.28 5.58 25.91
N LEU A 10 28.31 5.82 25.03
CA LEU A 10 27.86 4.84 24.04
C LEU A 10 28.94 4.57 22.98
N SER A 11 29.56 5.61 22.41
CA SER A 11 30.53 5.48 21.31
C SER A 11 31.89 4.91 21.71
N GLU A 12 32.27 5.03 22.99
CA GLU A 12 33.57 4.64 23.50
C GLU A 12 33.49 3.31 24.26
N GLU A 13 33.33 3.37 25.58
CA GLU A 13 33.41 2.20 26.47
C GLU A 13 32.33 1.16 26.16
N PHE A 14 31.08 1.61 25.97
CA PHE A 14 29.97 0.70 25.73
C PHE A 14 30.09 0.01 24.37
N ARG A 15 30.47 0.72 23.30
CA ARG A 15 30.75 0.11 21.99
C ARG A 15 31.85 -0.93 22.07
N ALA A 16 32.96 -0.62 22.76
CA ALA A 16 34.07 -1.56 22.90
C ALA A 16 33.64 -2.84 23.63
N TRP A 17 32.86 -2.69 24.71
CA TRP A 17 32.24 -3.81 25.41
C TRP A 17 31.26 -4.59 24.51
N LEU A 18 30.41 -3.89 23.76
CA LEU A 18 29.40 -4.48 22.90
C LEU A 18 30.03 -5.31 21.77
N SER A 19 31.09 -4.81 21.14
CA SER A 19 31.90 -5.58 20.18
C SER A 19 32.46 -6.86 20.79
N ALA A 20 32.92 -6.79 22.05
CA ALA A 20 33.49 -7.94 22.74
C ALA A 20 32.43 -8.99 23.12
N VAL A 21 31.21 -8.61 23.52
CA VAL A 21 30.17 -9.59 23.89
C VAL A 21 29.44 -10.18 22.70
N THR A 22 29.25 -9.38 21.63
CA THR A 22 28.58 -9.83 20.39
C THR A 22 29.52 -10.53 19.42
N GLN A 23 30.84 -10.36 19.59
CA GLN A 23 31.87 -10.79 18.62
C GLN A 23 31.71 -10.13 17.24
N ILE A 24 31.08 -8.95 17.20
CA ILE A 24 30.93 -8.13 15.99
C ILE A 24 31.95 -7.00 16.03
N GLN A 25 32.63 -6.74 14.91
CA GLN A 25 33.52 -5.58 14.78
C GLN A 25 32.70 -4.31 14.53
N LEU A 26 32.32 -3.60 15.58
CA LEU A 26 31.54 -2.36 15.45
C LEU A 26 32.41 -1.16 15.09
N GLU A 27 31.93 -0.36 14.14
CA GLU A 27 32.51 0.90 13.72
C GLU A 27 32.33 2.00 14.77
N PRO A 28 33.17 3.05 14.76
CA PRO A 28 32.98 4.22 15.64
C PRO A 28 31.66 4.97 15.39
N THR A 29 31.08 4.80 14.20
CA THR A 29 29.81 5.41 13.79
C THR A 29 28.66 4.88 14.64
N ILE A 30 27.92 5.80 15.24
CA ILE A 30 26.71 5.52 16.00
C ILE A 30 25.63 6.53 15.62
N ASP A 31 24.46 6.00 15.28
CA ASP A 31 23.25 6.78 15.10
C ASP A 31 22.48 6.79 16.40
N ILE A 32 22.02 7.97 16.81
CA ILE A 32 21.28 8.15 18.05
C ILE A 32 20.15 9.14 17.79
N SER A 33 18.93 8.73 18.10
CA SER A 33 17.76 9.57 18.12
C SER A 33 17.10 9.55 19.51
N CYS A 34 16.24 10.53 19.75
CA CYS A 34 15.37 10.57 20.91
C CYS A 34 13.94 10.55 20.37
N SER A 35 13.15 9.58 20.80
CA SER A 35 11.77 9.40 20.36
C SER A 35 10.83 9.58 21.54
N LYS A 36 9.71 10.26 21.29
CA LYS A 36 8.64 10.48 22.24
C LYS A 36 7.35 9.92 21.63
N TYR A 37 6.76 8.92 22.27
CA TYR A 37 5.48 8.34 21.88
C TYR A 37 4.41 8.76 22.90
N GLU A 38 3.28 9.25 22.41
CA GLU A 38 2.09 9.68 23.14
C GLU A 38 0.87 8.86 22.68
N TYR A 39 -0.31 9.16 23.21
CA TYR A 39 -1.55 8.44 22.88
C TYR A 39 -1.74 8.27 21.37
N THR A 40 -2.13 7.06 20.95
CA THR A 40 -2.26 6.59 19.56
C THR A 40 -0.96 6.31 18.81
N ASP A 41 0.19 6.88 19.21
CA ASP A 41 1.45 6.63 18.50
C ASP A 41 1.83 5.15 18.50
N VAL A 42 2.41 4.69 17.40
CA VAL A 42 2.81 3.31 17.16
C VAL A 42 4.02 3.27 16.22
N LEU A 43 4.84 2.22 16.33
CA LEU A 43 5.82 1.86 15.31
C LEU A 43 5.58 0.42 14.93
N LEU A 44 5.06 0.18 13.73
CA LEU A 44 4.61 -1.13 13.26
C LEU A 44 5.78 -2.09 12.96
N CYS A 45 5.44 -3.33 12.59
CA CYS A 45 6.42 -4.40 12.43
C CYS A 45 7.48 -4.09 11.35
N HIS A 46 8.74 -4.06 11.76
CA HIS A 46 9.93 -3.86 10.92
C HIS A 46 11.12 -4.63 11.50
N ASP A 47 12.23 -4.72 10.78
CA ASP A 47 13.43 -5.50 11.16
C ASP A 47 14.68 -4.64 11.41
N ASP A 48 14.55 -3.31 11.31
CA ASP A 48 15.63 -2.33 11.38
C ASP A 48 16.69 -2.41 10.27
N GLU A 49 16.38 -3.13 9.19
CA GLU A 49 17.33 -3.39 8.12
C GLU A 49 17.69 -2.10 7.36
N LEU A 50 18.95 -1.69 7.47
CA LEU A 50 19.59 -0.65 6.67
C LEU A 50 21.08 -0.97 6.58
N GLU A 51 21.73 -0.61 5.47
CA GLU A 51 23.16 -0.87 5.28
C GLU A 51 24.00 -0.28 6.43
N GLY A 52 24.94 -1.08 6.94
CA GLY A 52 25.81 -0.71 8.06
C GLY A 52 25.23 -1.00 9.45
N ARG A 53 23.91 -1.02 9.65
CA ARG A 53 23.32 -1.27 10.98
C ARG A 53 23.59 -2.71 11.44
N ARG A 54 24.10 -2.87 12.66
CA ARG A 54 24.46 -4.18 13.23
C ARG A 54 23.87 -4.48 14.59
N VAL A 55 23.77 -3.49 15.47
CA VAL A 55 23.14 -3.67 16.78
C VAL A 55 22.22 -2.49 17.04
N ALA A 56 20.93 -2.76 17.10
CA ALA A 56 19.93 -1.79 17.56
C ALA A 56 19.96 -1.70 19.08
N PHE A 57 19.74 -0.52 19.63
CA PHE A 57 19.61 -0.31 21.07
C PHE A 57 18.49 0.68 21.40
N ILE A 58 17.89 0.51 22.57
CA ILE A 58 16.85 1.36 23.12
C ILE A 58 17.10 1.54 24.61
N LEU A 59 17.29 2.78 25.06
CA LEU A 59 17.37 3.19 26.45
C LEU A 59 16.07 3.89 26.85
N TYR A 60 15.31 3.28 27.75
CA TYR A 60 14.03 3.80 28.22
C TYR A 60 14.19 4.85 29.31
N LEU A 61 13.55 5.99 29.11
CA LEU A 61 13.51 7.14 30.02
C LEU A 61 12.07 7.43 30.47
N VAL A 62 11.32 6.37 30.72
CA VAL A 62 9.88 6.42 31.01
C VAL A 62 9.56 6.61 32.50
N PRO A 63 8.40 7.19 32.86
CA PRO A 63 7.84 7.11 34.22
C PRO A 63 7.48 5.64 34.59
N PRO A 64 6.94 5.36 35.79
CA PRO A 64 6.39 4.04 36.10
C PRO A 64 5.43 3.55 35.01
N TRP A 65 5.72 2.37 34.49
CA TRP A 65 5.07 1.80 33.30
C TRP A 65 4.53 0.41 33.57
N GLU A 66 3.35 0.14 33.03
CA GLU A 66 2.69 -1.15 33.11
C GLU A 66 2.27 -1.62 31.72
N LYS A 67 1.95 -2.91 31.61
CA LYS A 67 1.55 -3.50 30.33
C LYS A 67 0.29 -2.84 29.75
N SER A 68 -0.62 -2.36 30.60
CA SER A 68 -1.85 -1.67 30.21
C SER A 68 -1.62 -0.30 29.59
N ASP A 69 -0.46 0.33 29.78
CA ASP A 69 -0.13 1.62 29.18
C ASP A 69 0.19 1.51 27.68
N GLY A 70 0.36 0.29 27.15
CA GLY A 70 0.84 0.05 25.79
C GLY A 70 2.35 0.33 25.63
N GLY A 71 2.79 0.61 24.40
CA GLY A 71 4.20 0.98 24.14
C GLY A 71 5.22 -0.14 24.39
N THR A 72 4.79 -1.39 24.42
CA THR A 72 5.68 -2.56 24.58
C THR A 72 6.55 -2.76 23.35
N LEU A 73 7.79 -3.22 23.57
CA LEU A 73 8.63 -3.74 22.49
C LEU A 73 8.26 -5.20 22.26
N ASP A 74 7.54 -5.46 21.19
CA ASP A 74 7.09 -6.80 20.81
C ASP A 74 8.08 -7.40 19.79
N LEU A 75 8.51 -8.65 20.00
CA LEU A 75 9.44 -9.38 19.14
C LEU A 75 8.71 -10.55 18.47
N TYR A 76 8.85 -10.67 17.16
CA TYR A 76 8.19 -11.69 16.35
C TYR A 76 9.05 -12.95 16.19
N SER A 77 8.40 -14.11 16.08
CA SER A 77 9.00 -15.28 15.44
C SER A 77 8.96 -15.16 13.93
N THR A 78 9.80 -15.92 13.24
CA THR A 78 9.78 -16.04 11.78
C THR A 78 9.35 -17.42 11.33
N ASP A 79 8.76 -17.49 10.13
CA ASP A 79 8.44 -18.74 9.45
C ASP A 79 9.61 -19.29 8.59
N GLU A 80 9.36 -20.33 7.81
CA GLU A 80 10.34 -20.97 6.91
C GLU A 80 10.82 -20.03 5.77
N HIS A 81 10.08 -18.94 5.55
CA HIS A 81 10.33 -17.91 4.53
C HIS A 81 10.98 -16.65 5.12
N SER A 82 11.40 -16.69 6.39
CA SER A 82 11.91 -15.54 7.13
C SER A 82 10.92 -14.37 7.20
N GLN A 83 9.61 -14.62 7.16
CA GLN A 83 8.59 -13.60 7.37
C GLN A 83 8.08 -13.61 8.82
N PRO A 84 7.69 -12.46 9.39
CA PRO A 84 7.19 -12.40 10.76
C PRO A 84 5.84 -13.12 10.88
N GLN A 85 5.71 -13.97 11.91
CA GLN A 85 4.53 -14.78 12.14
C GLN A 85 3.70 -14.27 13.34
N GLN A 86 4.22 -14.40 14.56
CA GLN A 86 3.51 -14.01 15.78
C GLN A 86 4.46 -13.42 16.82
N VAL A 87 3.92 -12.57 17.70
CA VAL A 87 4.67 -12.02 18.83
C VAL A 87 4.98 -13.13 19.84
N VAL A 88 6.27 -13.39 20.08
CA VAL A 88 6.75 -14.41 21.03
C VAL A 88 7.33 -13.82 22.32
N LYS A 89 7.71 -12.55 22.30
CA LYS A 89 8.14 -11.80 23.49
C LYS A 89 7.59 -10.39 23.45
N SER A 90 7.26 -9.85 24.62
CA SER A 90 6.77 -8.48 24.77
C SER A 90 7.43 -7.87 26.01
N LEU A 91 8.25 -6.84 25.79
CA LEU A 91 9.04 -6.19 26.83
C LEU A 91 8.37 -4.88 27.24
N VAL A 92 8.00 -4.78 28.52
CA VAL A 92 7.46 -3.56 29.11
C VAL A 92 8.62 -2.59 29.38
N PRO A 93 8.58 -1.35 28.86
CA PRO A 93 9.65 -0.39 29.11
C PRO A 93 9.66 0.01 30.59
N SER A 94 10.85 0.24 31.15
CA SER A 94 11.01 0.75 32.50
C SER A 94 12.16 1.74 32.57
N TRP A 95 12.10 2.69 33.51
CA TRP A 95 13.12 3.70 33.70
C TRP A 95 14.54 3.10 33.71
N ASN A 96 15.44 3.72 32.97
CA ASN A 96 16.87 3.37 32.91
C ASN A 96 17.12 1.90 32.52
N THR A 97 16.28 1.37 31.64
CA THR A 97 16.43 0.01 31.09
C THR A 97 16.94 0.10 29.67
N LEU A 98 18.06 -0.57 29.41
CA LEU A 98 18.65 -0.70 28.08
C LEU A 98 18.29 -2.06 27.49
N VAL A 99 17.76 -2.06 26.28
CA VAL A 99 17.58 -3.25 25.44
C VAL A 99 18.46 -3.09 24.21
N PHE A 100 19.10 -4.17 23.75
CA PHE A 100 19.79 -4.20 22.46
C PHE A 100 19.68 -5.58 21.83
N PHE A 101 19.73 -5.64 20.51
CA PHE A 101 19.66 -6.87 19.73
C PHE A 101 20.39 -6.72 18.40
N GLU A 102 20.88 -7.83 17.85
CA GLU A 102 21.51 -7.83 16.53
C GLU A 102 20.46 -7.56 15.44
N VAL A 103 20.79 -6.65 14.52
CA VAL A 103 20.00 -6.39 13.31
C VAL A 103 20.28 -7.52 12.32
N SER A 104 19.22 -8.16 11.84
CA SER A 104 19.29 -9.29 10.92
C SER A 104 18.00 -9.40 10.08
N PRO A 105 17.99 -10.18 8.99
CA PRO A 105 16.77 -10.41 8.19
C PRO A 105 15.61 -11.10 8.94
N VAL A 106 15.75 -11.39 10.24
CA VAL A 106 14.74 -12.04 11.09
C VAL A 106 14.50 -11.30 12.42
N SER A 107 15.08 -10.10 12.62
CA SER A 107 14.92 -9.31 13.85
C SER A 107 13.63 -8.48 13.87
N PHE A 108 12.52 -9.06 13.44
CA PHE A 108 11.24 -8.37 13.37
C PHE A 108 10.71 -7.98 14.75
N HIS A 109 10.33 -6.72 14.88
CA HIS A 109 9.82 -6.13 16.10
C HIS A 109 8.90 -4.93 15.83
N GLN A 110 8.15 -4.53 16.85
CA GLN A 110 7.31 -3.33 16.81
C GLN A 110 7.29 -2.63 18.16
N ALA A 111 6.94 -1.34 18.18
CA ALA A 111 6.47 -0.66 19.38
C ALA A 111 4.94 -0.58 19.33
N ARG A 112 4.26 -1.37 20.18
CA ARG A 112 2.79 -1.44 20.21
C ARG A 112 2.17 -0.06 20.48
N SER A 113 0.97 0.17 19.95
CA SER A 113 0.20 1.39 20.17
C SER A 113 0.15 1.78 21.64
N PHE A 114 0.31 3.08 21.85
CA PHE A 114 0.29 3.69 23.15
C PHE A 114 -1.15 3.96 23.59
N LEU A 115 -1.50 3.50 24.80
CA LEU A 115 -2.89 3.51 25.28
C LEU A 115 -3.12 4.48 26.43
N SER A 116 -2.05 5.03 27.02
CA SER A 116 -2.20 6.05 28.06
C SER A 116 -2.43 7.43 27.43
N GLU A 117 -3.39 8.20 27.94
CA GLU A 117 -3.57 9.60 27.55
C GLU A 117 -2.67 10.57 28.34
N GLU A 118 -2.22 10.16 29.53
CA GLU A 118 -1.48 11.04 30.45
C GLU A 118 0.05 10.89 30.41
N LYS A 119 0.54 9.70 30.02
CA LYS A 119 1.97 9.36 30.04
C LYS A 119 2.60 9.63 28.68
N SER A 120 3.93 9.76 28.68
CA SER A 120 4.72 9.84 27.45
C SER A 120 5.89 8.87 27.54
N ARG A 121 6.07 8.04 26.50
CA ARG A 121 7.21 7.10 26.41
C ARG A 121 8.37 7.79 25.72
N LEU A 122 9.31 8.23 26.54
CA LEU A 122 10.58 8.78 26.09
C LEU A 122 11.64 7.68 26.02
N SER A 123 12.36 7.60 24.91
CA SER A 123 13.51 6.70 24.75
C SER A 123 14.62 7.33 23.93
N VAL A 124 15.86 6.97 24.25
CA VAL A 124 17.01 7.19 23.37
C VAL A 124 17.29 5.88 22.65
N SER A 125 17.25 5.88 21.33
CA SER A 125 17.44 4.68 20.51
C SER A 125 18.40 4.93 19.36
N GLY A 126 18.88 3.85 18.75
CA GLY A 126 19.71 3.96 17.56
C GLY A 126 20.47 2.69 17.25
N TRP A 127 21.53 2.82 16.45
CA TRP A 127 22.27 1.69 15.91
C TRP A 127 23.77 1.88 16.02
N PHE A 128 24.44 0.80 16.42
CA PHE A 128 25.87 0.63 16.19
C PHE A 128 26.09 0.06 14.80
N HIS A 129 27.00 0.68 14.07
CA HIS A 129 27.34 0.29 12.71
C HIS A 129 28.46 -0.76 12.67
N GLY A 130 28.56 -1.50 11.58
CA GLY A 130 29.59 -2.51 11.35
C GLY A 130 29.51 -3.11 9.94
N PRO A 131 30.24 -4.21 9.69
CA PRO A 131 30.28 -4.87 8.38
C PRO A 131 28.87 -5.26 7.91
N PRO A 132 28.53 -5.03 6.64
CA PRO A 132 27.19 -5.30 6.11
C PRO A 132 26.84 -6.78 6.18
N ILE A 133 25.54 -7.07 6.31
CA ILE A 133 25.00 -8.44 6.31
C ILE A 133 24.42 -8.74 4.92
N ALA A 134 24.66 -9.96 4.42
CA ALA A 134 24.07 -10.40 3.16
C ALA A 134 22.54 -10.55 3.31
N ARG A 135 21.81 -9.99 2.36
CA ARG A 135 20.35 -9.96 2.37
C ARG A 135 19.77 -11.06 1.49
N PRO A 136 18.82 -11.86 1.99
CA PRO A 136 18.03 -12.74 1.14
C PRO A 136 17.29 -11.94 0.08
N ALA A 137 17.14 -12.50 -1.12
CA ALA A 137 16.27 -11.88 -2.12
C ALA A 137 14.83 -11.81 -1.58
N PRO A 138 14.12 -10.68 -1.78
CA PRO A 138 12.72 -10.58 -1.39
C PRO A 138 11.92 -11.75 -1.98
N GLN A 139 11.17 -12.45 -1.15
CA GLN A 139 10.33 -13.54 -1.61
C GLN A 139 9.00 -12.98 -2.13
N GLY A 140 8.70 -13.24 -3.40
CA GLY A 140 7.43 -12.85 -4.01
C GLY A 140 6.26 -13.48 -3.27
N GLU A 141 5.21 -12.69 -3.06
CA GLU A 141 3.96 -13.16 -2.47
C GLU A 141 3.00 -13.59 -3.59
N ALA A 142 2.17 -14.60 -3.31
CA ALA A 142 1.10 -14.96 -4.23
C ALA A 142 0.11 -13.80 -4.32
N ALA A 143 -0.04 -13.22 -5.52
CA ALA A 143 -1.06 -12.23 -5.79
C ALA A 143 -2.46 -12.82 -5.57
N LEU A 144 -3.43 -11.95 -5.28
CA LEU A 144 -4.82 -12.37 -5.24
C LEU A 144 -5.22 -12.95 -6.60
N PRO A 145 -5.97 -14.07 -6.63
CA PRO A 145 -6.45 -14.65 -7.88
C PRO A 145 -7.25 -13.63 -8.68
N ARG A 146 -6.84 -13.39 -9.92
CA ARG A 146 -7.54 -12.52 -10.86
C ARG A 146 -8.48 -13.33 -11.74
N ALA A 147 -9.65 -12.77 -12.01
CA ALA A 147 -10.64 -13.37 -12.89
C ALA A 147 -11.20 -12.33 -13.88
N PRO A 148 -11.59 -12.73 -15.10
CA PRO A 148 -12.34 -11.85 -15.99
C PRO A 148 -13.73 -11.59 -15.41
N HIS A 149 -14.46 -10.65 -16.03
CA HIS A 149 -15.84 -10.38 -15.66
C HIS A 149 -16.75 -11.62 -15.78
N ILE A 150 -17.80 -11.64 -14.99
CA ILE A 150 -18.87 -12.63 -15.04
C ILE A 150 -19.95 -12.12 -16.01
N PRO A 151 -20.30 -12.86 -17.07
CA PRO A 151 -21.37 -12.46 -17.97
C PRO A 151 -22.67 -12.24 -17.22
N HIS A 152 -23.25 -11.04 -17.36
CA HIS A 152 -24.49 -10.68 -16.69
C HIS A 152 -25.22 -9.58 -17.47
N ASP A 153 -26.55 -9.65 -17.49
CA ASP A 153 -27.40 -8.60 -18.06
C ASP A 153 -27.20 -7.25 -17.34
N GLN A 154 -27.31 -6.15 -18.08
CA GLN A 154 -27.28 -4.77 -17.59
C GLN A 154 -28.37 -4.47 -16.55
N GLU A 155 -29.43 -5.29 -16.47
CA GLU A 155 -30.46 -5.20 -15.42
C GLU A 155 -29.87 -5.18 -13.99
N ILE A 156 -28.71 -5.81 -13.77
CA ILE A 156 -28.04 -5.80 -12.46
C ILE A 156 -27.60 -4.38 -12.04
N LEU A 157 -27.25 -3.50 -12.99
CA LEU A 157 -26.92 -2.12 -12.67
C LEU A 157 -28.14 -1.40 -12.10
N TYR A 158 -29.32 -1.59 -12.71
CA TYR A 158 -30.57 -1.01 -12.23
C TYR A 158 -31.03 -1.62 -10.90
N GLU A 159 -30.55 -2.79 -10.51
CA GLU A 159 -30.82 -3.34 -9.18
C GLU A 159 -30.00 -2.65 -8.07
N TRP A 160 -28.73 -2.36 -8.35
CA TRP A 160 -27.75 -1.95 -7.32
C TRP A 160 -27.41 -0.46 -7.32
N VAL A 161 -27.24 0.12 -8.50
CA VAL A 161 -26.64 1.46 -8.68
C VAL A 161 -27.73 2.55 -8.62
N ASN A 162 -27.38 3.68 -8.00
CA ASN A 162 -28.19 4.88 -8.02
C ASN A 162 -28.35 5.38 -9.47
N LEU A 163 -29.58 5.67 -9.88
CA LEU A 163 -29.90 5.98 -11.29
C LEU A 163 -29.17 7.22 -11.82
N LEU A 164 -28.73 8.12 -10.93
CA LEU A 164 -27.89 9.26 -11.28
C LEU A 164 -26.61 8.81 -12.01
N TYR A 165 -26.01 7.70 -11.59
CA TYR A 165 -24.76 7.18 -12.15
C TYR A 165 -24.96 6.32 -13.40
N LEU A 166 -26.21 6.05 -13.78
CA LEU A 166 -26.56 5.34 -15.01
C LEU A 166 -26.95 6.29 -16.15
N ASP A 167 -27.05 7.58 -15.84
CA ASP A 167 -27.29 8.63 -16.82
C ASP A 167 -26.00 8.94 -17.61
N MET A 168 -26.12 9.08 -18.93
CA MET A 168 -24.97 9.24 -19.83
C MET A 168 -24.29 10.60 -19.67
N ASP A 169 -25.05 11.67 -19.42
CA ASP A 169 -24.47 13.00 -19.21
C ASP A 169 -23.69 13.03 -17.89
N SER A 170 -24.20 12.34 -16.86
CA SER A 170 -23.51 12.17 -15.58
C SER A 170 -22.24 11.33 -15.73
N GLN A 171 -22.27 10.25 -16.52
CA GLN A 171 -21.08 9.44 -16.84
C GLN A 171 -19.99 10.26 -17.54
N ALA A 172 -20.35 11.09 -18.51
CA ALA A 172 -19.39 11.94 -19.22
C ALA A 172 -18.70 12.95 -18.29
N GLN A 173 -19.45 13.58 -17.37
CA GLN A 173 -18.88 14.48 -16.37
C GLN A 173 -17.95 13.77 -15.40
N ILE A 174 -18.32 12.56 -14.97
CA ILE A 174 -17.47 11.72 -14.12
C ILE A 174 -16.17 11.36 -14.82
N GLN A 175 -16.24 11.00 -16.11
CA GLN A 175 -15.07 10.69 -16.90
C GLN A 175 -14.14 11.89 -17.05
N GLU A 176 -14.68 13.08 -17.34
CA GLU A 176 -13.88 14.31 -17.45
C GLU A 176 -13.12 14.61 -16.14
N GLU A 177 -13.79 14.52 -14.98
CA GLU A 177 -13.15 14.72 -13.68
C GLU A 177 -12.09 13.64 -13.40
N PHE A 178 -12.38 12.38 -13.74
CA PHE A 178 -11.45 11.27 -13.54
C PHE A 178 -10.22 11.38 -14.43
N GLU A 179 -10.35 11.82 -15.68
CA GLU A 179 -9.21 12.04 -16.59
C GLU A 179 -8.29 13.16 -16.10
N GLU A 180 -8.84 14.21 -15.46
CA GLU A 180 -8.05 15.29 -14.89
C GLU A 180 -7.28 14.86 -13.62
N ARG A 181 -7.94 14.09 -12.74
CA ARG A 181 -7.44 13.85 -11.37
C ARG A 181 -6.93 12.43 -11.13
N SER A 182 -7.27 11.48 -12.01
CA SER A 182 -7.07 10.04 -11.85
C SER A 182 -7.66 9.46 -10.55
N GLU A 183 -8.60 10.16 -9.95
CA GLU A 183 -9.35 9.77 -8.75
C GLU A 183 -10.76 10.37 -8.80
N ILE A 184 -11.73 9.69 -8.21
CA ILE A 184 -13.06 10.26 -7.97
C ILE A 184 -13.74 9.62 -6.76
N LEU A 185 -14.57 10.40 -6.06
CA LEU A 185 -15.41 9.93 -4.96
C LEU A 185 -16.91 10.04 -5.29
N LEU A 186 -17.57 8.90 -5.53
CA LEU A 186 -19.00 8.83 -5.82
C LEU A 186 -19.82 8.55 -4.55
N LYS A 187 -20.54 9.55 -4.05
CA LYS A 187 -21.40 9.44 -2.85
C LYS A 187 -22.74 8.81 -3.19
N ASP A 188 -23.34 8.08 -2.24
CA ASP A 188 -24.64 7.42 -2.43
C ASP A 188 -24.69 6.58 -3.73
N PHE A 189 -23.59 5.89 -4.05
CA PHE A 189 -23.43 5.11 -5.28
C PHE A 189 -24.45 3.97 -5.40
N LEU A 190 -24.68 3.27 -4.29
CA LEU A 190 -25.69 2.23 -4.22
C LEU A 190 -27.06 2.83 -3.91
N LYS A 191 -28.11 2.18 -4.40
CA LYS A 191 -29.47 2.46 -3.94
C LYS A 191 -29.53 2.29 -2.42
N LYS A 192 -30.19 3.24 -1.74
CA LYS A 192 -30.24 3.31 -0.29
C LYS A 192 -30.71 2.00 0.35
N GLU A 193 -31.73 1.36 -0.23
CA GLU A 193 -32.29 0.11 0.28
C GLU A 193 -31.29 -1.05 0.15
N LYS A 194 -30.49 -1.07 -0.93
CA LYS A 194 -29.44 -2.08 -1.12
C LYS A 194 -28.29 -1.87 -0.15
N TYR A 195 -27.84 -0.63 0.03
CA TYR A 195 -26.81 -0.29 1.00
C TYR A 195 -27.20 -0.72 2.43
N GLN A 196 -28.44 -0.43 2.85
CA GLN A 196 -28.95 -0.84 4.15
C GLN A 196 -28.93 -2.36 4.34
N LEU A 197 -29.38 -3.12 3.33
CA LEU A 197 -29.32 -4.58 3.37
C LEU A 197 -27.89 -5.12 3.47
N LEU A 198 -26.91 -4.46 2.86
CA LEU A 198 -25.49 -4.85 3.00
C LEU A 198 -25.00 -4.60 4.42
N CYS A 199 -25.26 -3.41 4.98
CA CYS A 199 -24.89 -3.09 6.36
C CYS A 199 -25.50 -4.08 7.36
N GLU A 200 -26.79 -4.38 7.25
CA GLU A 200 -27.46 -5.37 8.10
C GLU A 200 -26.86 -6.78 7.95
N ALA A 201 -26.50 -7.18 6.72
CA ALA A 201 -25.91 -8.48 6.48
C ALA A 201 -24.48 -8.61 7.04
N LEU A 202 -23.72 -7.51 7.10
CA LEU A 202 -22.36 -7.48 7.66
C LEU A 202 -22.34 -7.71 9.18
N GLU A 203 -23.45 -7.43 9.88
CA GLU A 203 -23.61 -7.72 11.31
C GLU A 203 -23.82 -9.22 11.60
N ASN A 204 -23.90 -10.07 10.56
CA ASN A 204 -24.12 -11.49 10.72
C ASN A 204 -22.90 -12.19 11.33
N LYS A 205 -23.10 -12.80 12.50
CA LYS A 205 -22.09 -13.53 13.27
C LYS A 205 -21.62 -14.84 12.63
N ASP A 206 -22.33 -15.33 11.62
CA ASP A 206 -21.98 -16.55 10.89
C ASP A 206 -20.92 -16.29 9.80
N ILE A 207 -20.60 -15.02 9.49
CA ILE A 207 -19.50 -14.68 8.59
C ILE A 207 -18.19 -15.13 9.24
N LYS A 208 -17.43 -15.93 8.50
CA LYS A 208 -16.12 -16.39 8.92
C LYS A 208 -15.05 -15.41 8.48
N TRP A 209 -14.45 -14.74 9.46
CA TRP A 209 -13.34 -13.82 9.26
C TRP A 209 -12.01 -14.53 9.50
N SER A 210 -11.01 -14.19 8.70
CA SER A 210 -9.64 -14.70 8.83
C SER A 210 -8.65 -13.53 8.80
N SER A 211 -7.69 -13.53 9.72
CA SER A 211 -6.64 -12.51 9.73
C SER A 211 -5.66 -12.71 8.57
N ARG A 212 -5.36 -11.63 7.85
CA ARG A 212 -4.36 -11.57 6.79
C ARG A 212 -3.06 -10.99 7.33
N GLY A 213 -1.96 -11.64 6.97
CA GLY A 213 -0.58 -11.21 7.28
C GLY A 213 0.29 -11.21 6.02
N PRO A 214 1.63 -11.24 6.17
CA PRO A 214 2.40 -11.14 7.42
C PRO A 214 2.44 -9.70 7.99
N ALA A 215 2.80 -9.56 9.27
CA ALA A 215 2.70 -8.29 10.01
C ALA A 215 3.59 -7.16 9.48
N ASN A 216 4.69 -7.45 8.78
CA ASN A 216 5.51 -6.45 8.07
C ASN A 216 4.88 -5.95 6.75
N LYS A 217 3.69 -6.44 6.39
CA LYS A 217 2.98 -6.06 5.16
C LYS A 217 1.55 -5.63 5.43
N ARG A 218 0.83 -6.37 6.26
CA ARG A 218 -0.58 -6.13 6.54
C ARG A 218 -1.05 -6.85 7.80
N PHE A 219 -2.11 -6.32 8.39
CA PHE A 219 -2.88 -6.96 9.43
C PHE A 219 -4.32 -6.46 9.34
N TYR A 220 -5.22 -7.26 8.77
CA TYR A 220 -6.66 -6.97 8.71
C TYR A 220 -7.43 -8.29 8.56
N GLU A 221 -8.75 -8.24 8.62
CA GLU A 221 -9.59 -9.42 8.45
C GLU A 221 -10.21 -9.48 7.06
N THR A 222 -10.26 -10.67 6.47
CA THR A 222 -11.01 -10.97 5.25
C THR A 222 -12.06 -12.03 5.49
N ALA A 223 -13.21 -11.90 4.82
CA ALA A 223 -14.27 -12.89 4.90
C ALA A 223 -14.02 -14.08 3.97
N GLU A 224 -14.33 -15.29 4.44
CA GLU A 224 -14.46 -16.46 3.57
C GLU A 224 -15.74 -16.34 2.73
N GLU A 225 -15.59 -16.25 1.40
CA GLU A 225 -16.72 -16.00 0.49
C GLU A 225 -17.87 -17.02 0.67
N GLU A 226 -17.55 -18.28 0.95
CA GLU A 226 -18.54 -19.34 1.17
C GLU A 226 -19.44 -19.10 2.39
N SER A 227 -18.94 -18.42 3.42
CA SER A 227 -19.68 -18.10 4.63
C SER A 227 -20.65 -16.92 4.47
N LEU A 228 -20.54 -16.17 3.37
CA LEU A 228 -21.27 -14.92 3.22
C LEU A 228 -22.79 -15.13 3.08
N PRO A 229 -23.61 -14.30 3.75
CA PRO A 229 -25.02 -14.14 3.46
C PRO A 229 -25.29 -13.92 1.96
N HIS A 230 -26.45 -14.38 1.49
CA HIS A 230 -26.82 -14.33 0.07
C HIS A 230 -26.69 -12.94 -0.55
N VAL A 231 -27.13 -11.89 0.15
CA VAL A 231 -27.07 -10.50 -0.36
C VAL A 231 -25.62 -10.02 -0.57
N LEU A 232 -24.69 -10.42 0.31
CA LEU A 232 -23.27 -10.09 0.16
C LEU A 232 -22.65 -10.86 -1.02
N LYS A 233 -23.02 -12.13 -1.22
CA LYS A 233 -22.62 -12.90 -2.42
C LYS A 233 -23.11 -12.26 -3.71
N GLN A 234 -24.37 -11.81 -3.74
CA GLN A 234 -24.93 -11.09 -4.90
C GLN A 234 -24.19 -9.76 -5.15
N PHE A 235 -23.82 -9.05 -4.09
CA PHE A 235 -23.05 -7.82 -4.23
C PHE A 235 -21.64 -8.08 -4.79
N LEU A 236 -20.94 -9.11 -4.32
CA LEU A 236 -19.66 -9.52 -4.90
C LEU A 236 -19.80 -9.95 -6.37
N GLN A 237 -20.91 -10.60 -6.73
CA GLN A 237 -21.22 -10.91 -8.13
C GLN A 237 -21.44 -9.65 -8.96
N PHE A 238 -22.15 -8.65 -8.43
CA PHE A 238 -22.31 -7.33 -9.07
C PHE A 238 -20.94 -6.66 -9.30
N LEU A 239 -20.07 -6.66 -8.28
CA LEU A 239 -18.71 -6.10 -8.39
C LEU A 239 -17.83 -6.81 -9.44
N ARG A 240 -18.15 -8.06 -9.77
CA ARG A 240 -17.45 -8.86 -10.78
C ARG A 240 -18.20 -8.94 -12.11
N SER A 241 -19.32 -8.23 -12.26
CA SER A 241 -20.19 -8.36 -13.44
C SER A 241 -19.63 -7.65 -14.67
N GLU A 242 -19.91 -8.21 -15.85
CA GLU A 242 -19.61 -7.60 -17.16
C GLU A 242 -20.17 -6.18 -17.27
N ALA A 243 -21.38 -5.97 -16.76
CA ALA A 243 -22.04 -4.68 -16.77
C ALA A 243 -21.28 -3.62 -15.94
N LEU A 244 -20.71 -3.99 -14.79
CA LEU A 244 -19.91 -3.04 -14.00
C LEU A 244 -18.57 -2.73 -14.67
N PHE A 245 -17.94 -3.70 -15.34
CA PHE A 245 -16.71 -3.45 -16.10
C PHE A 245 -16.94 -2.41 -17.21
N LEU A 246 -18.07 -2.50 -17.92
CA LEU A 246 -18.45 -1.48 -18.90
C LEU A 246 -18.75 -0.13 -18.24
N LEU A 247 -19.48 -0.11 -17.13
CA LEU A 247 -19.78 1.14 -16.41
C LEU A 247 -18.51 1.84 -15.91
N LEU A 248 -17.55 1.08 -15.37
CA LEU A 248 -16.25 1.63 -14.95
C LEU A 248 -15.43 2.13 -16.14
N SER A 249 -15.54 1.46 -17.29
CA SER A 249 -14.92 1.98 -18.53
C SER A 249 -15.46 3.37 -18.87
N ASN A 250 -16.78 3.54 -18.78
CA ASN A 250 -17.43 4.83 -19.03
C ASN A 250 -17.08 5.90 -17.99
N PHE A 251 -16.78 5.53 -16.74
CA PHE A 251 -16.39 6.50 -15.71
C PHE A 251 -14.92 6.93 -15.79
N THR A 252 -14.07 6.15 -16.44
CA THR A 252 -12.61 6.31 -16.31
C THR A 252 -11.88 6.48 -17.63
N GLY A 253 -12.54 6.25 -18.76
CA GLY A 253 -11.90 6.16 -20.07
C GLY A 253 -11.06 4.89 -20.27
N LEU A 254 -10.90 4.05 -19.23
CA LEU A 254 -10.11 2.82 -19.32
C LEU A 254 -10.85 1.73 -20.08
N LYS A 255 -10.12 1.00 -20.94
CA LYS A 255 -10.67 -0.13 -21.71
C LYS A 255 -10.82 -1.40 -20.86
N LEU A 256 -11.75 -1.39 -19.90
CA LEU A 256 -12.09 -2.55 -19.06
C LEU A 256 -13.14 -3.47 -19.70
N HIS A 257 -13.74 -3.06 -20.82
CA HIS A 257 -14.73 -3.84 -21.54
C HIS A 257 -14.54 -3.71 -23.06
N PHE A 258 -14.89 -4.74 -23.82
CA PHE A 258 -14.68 -4.75 -25.29
C PHE A 258 -15.64 -3.83 -26.05
N LEU A 259 -16.75 -3.40 -25.43
CA LEU A 259 -17.67 -2.38 -25.96
C LEU A 259 -17.29 -0.95 -25.54
N ALA A 260 -16.29 -0.78 -24.68
CA ALA A 260 -15.82 0.55 -24.32
C ALA A 260 -15.09 1.19 -25.53
N PRO A 261 -15.18 2.51 -25.71
CA PRO A 261 -14.42 3.22 -26.74
C PRO A 261 -12.91 2.91 -26.62
N SER A 262 -12.21 2.84 -27.75
CA SER A 262 -10.75 2.93 -27.77
C SER A 262 -10.32 4.26 -28.36
N ASP A 263 -9.14 4.75 -27.97
CA ASP A 263 -8.47 5.88 -28.64
C ASP A 263 -8.35 5.67 -30.16
N GLU A 264 -8.23 4.40 -30.62
CA GLU A 264 -8.23 4.03 -32.04
C GLU A 264 -9.58 4.26 -32.77
N ASP A 265 -10.70 4.31 -32.04
CA ASP A 265 -12.03 4.53 -32.61
C ASP A 265 -12.31 6.02 -32.87
N GLU A 266 -11.61 6.94 -32.18
CA GLU A 266 -11.75 8.39 -32.38
C GLU A 266 -11.02 8.89 -33.63
N ASP A 267 -9.81 8.36 -33.90
CA ASP A 267 -9.02 8.68 -35.10
C ASP A 267 -9.67 8.19 -36.42
N ALA A 268 -10.57 7.21 -36.36
CA ALA A 268 -11.29 6.71 -37.53
C ALA A 268 -12.44 7.64 -37.99
N GLY A 269 -12.84 8.60 -37.13
CA GLY A 269 -13.97 9.51 -37.35
C GLY A 269 -13.64 10.80 -38.11
N GLU A 270 -12.39 11.28 -38.06
CA GLU A 270 -12.01 12.58 -38.63
C GLU A 270 -11.54 12.52 -40.11
N GLY A 271 -11.43 11.33 -40.70
CA GLY A 271 -10.86 11.12 -42.04
C GLY A 271 -11.83 11.10 -43.24
N ARG A 272 -13.08 11.57 -43.11
CA ARG A 272 -14.06 11.54 -44.23
C ARG A 272 -14.79 12.87 -44.44
N GLY A 273 -14.04 13.90 -44.84
CA GLY A 273 -14.60 15.12 -45.39
C GLY A 273 -13.60 15.89 -46.24
N ALA A 274 -13.87 15.97 -47.55
CA ALA A 274 -13.15 16.77 -48.57
C ALA A 274 -11.76 16.19 -48.97
N GLU A 275 -11.34 16.02 -50.23
CA GLU A 275 -11.77 16.51 -51.54
C GLU A 275 -11.42 15.47 -52.62
N ALA A 276 -12.22 15.47 -53.68
CA ALA A 276 -11.84 14.91 -54.98
C ALA A 276 -11.27 16.04 -55.85
N ALA A 277 -10.02 15.93 -56.31
CA ALA A 277 -9.53 16.32 -57.63
C ALA A 277 -8.00 16.37 -57.70
N GLY A 278 -7.43 15.90 -58.81
CA GLY A 278 -6.15 16.40 -59.33
C GLY A 278 -4.96 15.46 -59.25
N GLN A 279 -4.73 14.71 -60.33
CA GLN A 279 -3.42 14.17 -60.71
C GLN A 279 -2.46 15.33 -61.01
N GLU A 280 -1.18 15.20 -60.66
CA GLU A 280 -0.06 15.33 -61.61
C GLU A 280 1.29 14.96 -60.96
N GLU A 281 2.13 14.34 -61.79
CA GLU A 281 3.46 13.80 -61.53
C GLU A 281 4.52 14.91 -61.51
N ALA A 282 5.57 14.76 -60.69
CA ALA A 282 6.92 15.22 -61.02
C ALA A 282 7.98 14.54 -60.14
N GLU A 283 8.85 13.78 -60.79
CA GLU A 283 10.14 13.33 -60.27
C GLU A 283 11.08 14.53 -60.02
N HIS A 284 12.02 14.42 -59.07
CA HIS A 284 13.45 14.69 -59.30
C HIS A 284 14.32 14.45 -58.05
N ASP A 285 15.23 13.49 -58.24
CA ASP A 285 16.66 13.47 -57.89
C ASP A 285 17.22 13.41 -56.46
N ALA A 286 18.14 12.46 -56.36
CA ALA A 286 18.98 12.09 -55.24
C ALA A 286 20.26 12.93 -55.13
N ALA A 287 20.81 13.04 -53.92
CA ALA A 287 22.26 13.05 -53.68
C ALA A 287 22.59 12.85 -52.19
N SER A 288 23.77 12.27 -51.97
CA SER A 288 24.26 11.53 -50.81
C SER A 288 25.28 12.28 -49.91
N SER A 289 25.19 12.08 -48.58
CA SER A 289 26.27 11.79 -47.58
C SER A 289 27.45 12.78 -47.35
N PRO A 290 28.27 12.68 -46.25
CA PRO A 290 28.06 12.18 -44.88
C PRO A 290 28.66 13.08 -43.74
N GLN A 291 28.31 12.74 -42.49
CA GLN A 291 29.10 12.84 -41.23
C GLN A 291 29.72 14.18 -40.77
N GLN A 292 29.31 14.61 -39.56
CA GLN A 292 30.27 14.94 -38.49
C GLN A 292 29.64 14.73 -37.11
N ALA A 293 30.42 14.04 -36.27
CA ALA A 293 30.09 13.64 -34.91
C ALA A 293 30.59 14.69 -33.92
N GLU A 294 29.76 15.08 -32.95
CA GLU A 294 30.21 15.68 -31.70
C GLU A 294 29.44 15.03 -30.53
N GLN A 295 30.22 14.57 -29.54
CA GLN A 295 29.78 13.89 -28.33
C GLN A 295 29.53 14.91 -27.22
N GLN A 296 28.45 14.75 -26.44
CA GLN A 296 28.39 15.04 -24.99
C GLN A 296 27.08 14.48 -24.36
N PRO A 297 26.96 14.35 -23.02
CA PRO A 297 26.68 13.07 -22.35
C PRO A 297 25.31 12.96 -21.67
N ASP A 298 24.97 11.70 -21.36
CA ASP A 298 24.02 11.20 -20.34
C ASP A 298 22.65 11.88 -20.23
N SER A 299 21.74 11.48 -21.12
CA SER A 299 20.30 11.55 -20.90
C SER A 299 19.82 10.32 -20.13
N VAL A 300 19.15 10.58 -19.01
CA VAL A 300 18.29 9.68 -18.21
C VAL A 300 17.53 8.71 -19.13
N PRO A 301 17.37 7.41 -18.80
CA PRO A 301 16.57 6.53 -19.64
C PRO A 301 15.13 7.02 -19.61
N GLU A 302 14.70 7.59 -20.75
CA GLU A 302 13.29 7.83 -21.04
C GLU A 302 12.53 6.52 -20.79
N ALA A 303 11.39 6.66 -20.10
CA ALA A 303 10.47 5.58 -19.86
C ALA A 303 10.21 4.85 -21.19
N GLN A 304 10.64 3.60 -21.25
CA GLN A 304 10.26 2.74 -22.36
C GLN A 304 8.74 2.69 -22.36
N ASP A 305 8.12 3.20 -23.43
CA ASP A 305 6.73 2.96 -23.78
C ASP A 305 6.44 1.47 -23.61
N SER A 306 5.83 1.13 -22.48
CA SER A 306 5.37 -0.20 -22.20
C SER A 306 4.20 -0.44 -23.12
N LYS A 307 4.46 -1.11 -24.26
CA LYS A 307 3.42 -1.71 -25.11
C LYS A 307 2.33 -2.28 -24.21
N ALA A 308 1.12 -1.73 -24.33
CA ALA A 308 -0.06 -2.15 -23.60
C ALA A 308 -0.11 -3.68 -23.56
N GLN A 309 -0.09 -4.25 -22.35
CA GLN A 309 -0.29 -5.68 -22.20
C GLN A 309 -1.71 -5.99 -22.68
N ASN A 310 -1.77 -6.60 -23.86
CA ASN A 310 -2.99 -6.92 -24.61
C ASN A 310 -3.74 -8.12 -23.97
N GLY A 311 -3.97 -8.06 -22.66
CA GLY A 311 -4.67 -9.06 -21.86
C GLY A 311 -6.15 -8.71 -21.70
N ALA A 312 -7.00 -9.74 -21.59
CA ALA A 312 -8.40 -9.51 -21.23
C ALA A 312 -8.50 -8.80 -19.87
N PRO A 313 -9.42 -7.84 -19.69
CA PRO A 313 -9.64 -7.18 -18.41
C PRO A 313 -9.95 -8.20 -17.31
N VAL A 314 -9.34 -8.01 -16.15
CA VAL A 314 -9.50 -8.88 -14.98
C VAL A 314 -9.65 -8.05 -13.71
N CYS A 315 -10.28 -8.62 -12.69
CA CYS A 315 -10.32 -8.06 -11.35
C CYS A 315 -9.94 -9.09 -10.30
N ALA A 316 -9.57 -8.59 -9.12
CA ALA A 316 -9.50 -9.33 -7.88
C ALA A 316 -10.24 -8.51 -6.81
N GLY A 317 -10.83 -9.17 -5.83
CA GLY A 317 -11.58 -8.47 -4.79
C GLY A 317 -11.79 -9.32 -3.56
N GLU A 318 -11.87 -8.64 -2.41
CA GLU A 318 -12.05 -9.24 -1.10
C GLU A 318 -12.97 -8.36 -0.25
N LEU A 319 -13.77 -8.98 0.60
CA LEU A 319 -14.51 -8.28 1.66
C LEU A 319 -13.60 -8.16 2.88
N ARG A 320 -13.30 -6.93 3.28
CA ARG A 320 -12.38 -6.61 4.38
C ARG A 320 -13.13 -6.06 5.59
N HIS A 321 -12.67 -6.39 6.78
CA HIS A 321 -13.14 -5.82 8.04
C HIS A 321 -12.00 -5.10 8.76
N TRP A 322 -12.24 -3.84 9.09
CA TRP A 322 -11.27 -2.92 9.67
C TRP A 322 -11.68 -2.56 11.09
N THR A 323 -10.79 -2.81 12.04
CA THR A 323 -10.97 -2.48 13.46
C THR A 323 -9.66 -1.97 14.03
N HIS A 324 -9.70 -1.51 15.29
CA HIS A 324 -8.52 -1.00 15.98
C HIS A 324 -7.31 -1.95 15.87
N GLY A 325 -6.19 -1.41 15.40
CA GLY A 325 -4.93 -2.13 15.23
C GLY A 325 -4.75 -2.76 13.85
N HIS A 326 -5.74 -2.72 12.96
CA HIS A 326 -5.56 -3.14 11.56
C HIS A 326 -4.78 -2.11 10.73
N TYR A 327 -3.98 -2.57 9.77
CA TYR A 327 -3.17 -1.74 8.88
C TYR A 327 -2.70 -2.48 7.61
N THR A 328 -2.17 -1.73 6.65
CA THR A 328 -1.35 -2.19 5.52
C THR A 328 -0.10 -1.32 5.43
N LEU A 329 1.01 -1.89 4.97
CA LEU A 329 2.31 -1.24 4.82
C LEU A 329 2.82 -1.36 3.39
N VAL A 330 3.56 -0.36 2.95
CA VAL A 330 4.40 -0.44 1.74
C VAL A 330 5.54 -1.42 1.99
N HIS A 331 5.87 -2.24 0.99
CA HIS A 331 6.92 -3.25 1.12
C HIS A 331 7.58 -3.59 -0.23
N ASP A 332 8.82 -4.07 -0.18
CA ASP A 332 9.67 -4.34 -1.37
C ASP A 332 9.07 -5.30 -2.40
N THR A 333 8.19 -6.20 -1.96
CA THR A 333 7.56 -7.21 -2.82
C THR A 333 6.29 -6.71 -3.52
N GLN A 334 5.93 -5.43 -3.37
CA GLN A 334 4.75 -4.85 -3.99
C GLN A 334 5.04 -4.60 -5.47
N ALA A 335 4.27 -5.25 -6.34
CA ALA A 335 4.37 -5.03 -7.77
C ALA A 335 3.85 -3.62 -8.10
N THR A 336 4.62 -2.87 -8.89
CA THR A 336 4.12 -1.66 -9.56
C THR A 336 3.44 -2.07 -10.84
N GLU A 337 2.12 -1.92 -10.90
CA GLU A 337 1.31 -2.20 -12.07
C GLU A 337 0.29 -1.09 -12.28
N PHE A 338 -0.16 -0.92 -13.53
CA PHE A 338 -1.32 -0.10 -13.81
C PHE A 338 -2.57 -0.86 -13.34
N ALA A 339 -3.32 -0.26 -12.42
CA ALA A 339 -4.53 -0.82 -11.85
C ALA A 339 -5.53 0.30 -11.57
N LEU A 340 -6.82 -0.07 -11.53
CA LEU A 340 -7.89 0.78 -11.03
C LEU A 340 -8.34 0.21 -9.69
N ASP A 341 -8.05 0.92 -8.61
CA ASP A 341 -8.51 0.56 -7.27
C ASP A 341 -9.95 1.05 -7.05
N LEU A 342 -10.78 0.17 -6.49
CA LEU A 342 -12.19 0.44 -6.23
C LEU A 342 -12.53 0.06 -4.79
N LEU A 343 -12.99 1.05 -4.02
CA LEU A 343 -13.27 0.92 -2.59
C LEU A 343 -14.74 1.22 -2.30
N PHE A 344 -15.47 0.21 -1.81
CA PHE A 344 -16.83 0.37 -1.28
C PHE A 344 -16.81 0.29 0.25
N PHE A 345 -17.18 1.38 0.91
CA PHE A 345 -17.24 1.47 2.36
C PHE A 345 -18.66 1.16 2.87
N CYS A 346 -18.77 0.47 4.00
CA CYS A 346 -20.04 0.13 4.65
C CYS A 346 -19.90 0.31 6.17
N GLY A 347 -20.93 0.88 6.81
CA GLY A 347 -21.01 0.96 8.27
C GLY A 347 -20.01 1.90 8.95
N CYS A 348 -19.55 2.95 8.26
CA CYS A 348 -18.54 3.90 8.75
C CYS A 348 -19.05 5.36 8.82
N GLU A 349 -20.34 5.57 9.10
CA GLU A 349 -20.98 6.89 9.06
C GLU A 349 -20.39 7.90 10.07
N ASP A 350 -19.96 7.41 11.24
CA ASP A 350 -19.38 8.20 12.33
C ASP A 350 -17.83 8.07 12.41
N TRP A 351 -17.17 7.69 11.30
CA TRP A 351 -15.73 7.46 11.31
C TRP A 351 -14.94 8.77 11.24
N ASP A 352 -14.16 9.05 12.29
CA ASP A 352 -13.28 10.21 12.35
C ASP A 352 -11.92 9.89 11.70
N PRO A 353 -11.37 10.76 10.82
CA PRO A 353 -10.02 10.60 10.29
C PRO A 353 -8.93 10.42 11.35
N GLU A 354 -9.09 10.99 12.56
CA GLU A 354 -8.16 10.80 13.68
C GLU A 354 -8.08 9.34 14.16
N TYR A 355 -9.05 8.50 13.82
CA TYR A 355 -9.03 7.07 14.13
C TYR A 355 -8.09 6.28 13.20
N GLY A 356 -7.59 6.91 12.14
CA GLY A 356 -6.87 6.25 11.06
C GLY A 356 -7.79 5.44 10.14
N GLY A 357 -7.26 4.42 9.48
CA GLY A 357 -8.04 3.54 8.60
C GLY A 357 -8.35 4.12 7.20
N PHE A 358 -7.92 5.35 6.92
CA PHE A 358 -7.93 5.89 5.56
C PHE A 358 -6.89 5.19 4.67
N THR A 359 -7.14 5.19 3.36
CA THR A 359 -6.18 4.71 2.36
C THR A 359 -5.41 5.91 1.83
N SER A 360 -4.09 5.82 1.80
CA SER A 360 -3.17 6.86 1.31
C SER A 360 -2.42 6.32 0.09
N TYR A 361 -2.34 7.13 -0.96
CA TYR A 361 -1.53 6.85 -2.15
C TYR A 361 -0.28 7.73 -2.10
N ILE A 362 0.88 7.13 -2.38
CA ILE A 362 2.17 7.83 -2.31
C ILE A 362 2.98 7.55 -3.57
N ALA A 363 3.75 8.55 -4.02
CA ALA A 363 4.68 8.38 -5.11
C ALA A 363 5.87 7.49 -4.68
N LYS A 364 6.32 6.61 -5.57
CA LYS A 364 7.36 5.64 -5.24
C LYS A 364 8.70 6.33 -4.99
N GLY A 365 9.19 6.22 -3.75
CA GLY A 365 10.48 6.78 -3.34
C GLY A 365 10.41 8.25 -2.94
N GLU A 366 9.21 8.79 -2.77
CA GLU A 366 8.95 10.15 -2.32
C GLU A 366 8.20 10.14 -0.99
N ASP A 367 8.31 11.24 -0.25
CA ASP A 367 7.64 11.43 1.04
C ASP A 367 6.28 12.15 0.90
N GLU A 368 5.85 12.43 -0.34
CA GLU A 368 4.62 13.18 -0.65
C GLU A 368 3.43 12.23 -0.89
N GLU A 369 2.33 12.54 -0.22
CA GLU A 369 1.01 11.94 -0.44
C GLU A 369 0.37 12.57 -1.68
N VAL A 370 -0.25 11.73 -2.54
CA VAL A 370 -0.78 12.10 -3.87
C VAL A 370 -2.29 12.26 -3.84
#